data_AF-A0A7V7KGB1-F1
#
_entry.id   AF-A0A7V7KGB1-F1
#
_cell.length_a   1.000
_cell.length_b   1.000
_cell.length_c   1.000
_cell.angle_alpha   90.00
_cell.angle_beta   90.00
_cell.angle_gamma   90.00
#
_symmetry.space_group_name_H-M   'P 1'
#
loop_
_entity.id
_entity.type
_entity.pdbx_description
1 polymer ?
#
loop_
_entity_poly.entity_id
_entity_poly.type
_entity_poly.pdbx_seq_one_letter_code
_entity_poly.pdbx_strand_id
1 'polypeptide(L)'
;MSLDTLSMYIDGEWVAARSGTTFDSYDPATGKAWCRVPDAGIDDVDDAIRAAQQAFEAPAWAGLTATARGKLLYRLGQLIAEHGEELAQLESRDNGKLIRETRGQVGYLPEFFFYNAGLADKVVGETLPLDKTDLFGATVRVPLGVVAAIVPWNSPLYLTAIKLAPALAAGNTVVIKPSEHASASLIKLMRLVEQAGFPPGVVNLVTGFGPTSGAALTSHPLVRKIAFTGGANAARHIVRSSAENFAKLSLELGGKSPNILFEDADLDSAINGVVAGVFAASGQSCVAGSRLLVQRSIYDEVIERLRERAQTIRIGAPSDPETEMGPMATQAQLETVERMVAQAQADGAQLIYGGRRPDIAEGWYYTPTILACTTHDMPIMQEEVFGPVVAAIPFDDEAEALRLANDSQFGLAAGIWTQDVGRAHRLSRDIRAGILWVNTYRAVSAMAPIGGFGASGYGREGGINAVHDYTELKTLWINLSTQPMPDPFIMR
;
A
#
# COMPACT_ATOMS: atom_id res chain seq x y z
N MET A 1 -14.35 -19.25 25.72
CA MET A 1 -14.07 -20.10 24.54
C MET A 1 -12.57 -20.02 24.27
N SER A 2 -11.92 -21.13 23.90
CA SER A 2 -10.51 -21.10 23.49
C SER A 2 -10.39 -20.36 22.16
N LEU A 3 -9.37 -19.50 22.02
CA LEU A 3 -9.08 -18.81 20.75
C LEU A 3 -8.57 -19.82 19.72
N ASP A 4 -9.07 -19.73 18.49
CA ASP A 4 -8.55 -20.51 17.36
C ASP A 4 -7.12 -20.06 17.04
N THR A 5 -6.25 -21.01 16.70
CA THR A 5 -4.87 -20.72 16.28
C THR A 5 -4.75 -20.93 14.77
N LEU A 6 -4.30 -19.91 14.06
CA LEU A 6 -4.04 -19.96 12.63
C LEU A 6 -2.68 -20.59 12.33
N SER A 7 -2.44 -20.90 11.05
CA SER A 7 -1.17 -21.46 10.56
C SER A 7 -0.53 -20.55 9.52
N MET A 8 0.79 -20.57 9.44
CA MET A 8 1.56 -20.03 8.31
C MET A 8 1.43 -20.96 7.10
N TYR A 9 1.88 -20.47 5.94
CA TYR A 9 1.89 -21.25 4.70
C TYR A 9 3.30 -21.24 4.10
N ILE A 10 4.00 -22.36 4.18
CA ILE A 10 5.41 -22.48 3.77
C ILE A 10 5.54 -23.72 2.90
N ASP A 11 6.10 -23.57 1.71
CA ASP A 11 6.37 -24.67 0.78
C ASP A 11 5.15 -25.56 0.48
N GLY A 12 3.98 -24.95 0.32
CA GLY A 12 2.74 -25.69 0.06
C GLY A 12 2.06 -26.26 1.30
N GLU A 13 2.65 -26.14 2.49
CA GLU A 13 2.18 -26.76 3.73
C GLU A 13 1.71 -25.73 4.76
N TRP A 14 0.74 -26.14 5.59
CA TRP A 14 0.21 -25.34 6.69
C TRP A 14 0.97 -25.63 7.99
N VAL A 15 1.75 -24.68 8.48
CA VAL A 15 2.70 -24.89 9.57
C VAL A 15 2.49 -23.95 10.76
N ALA A 16 2.78 -24.43 11.96
CA ALA A 16 2.95 -23.58 13.14
C ALA A 16 4.37 -22.98 13.17
N ALA A 17 4.63 -22.00 14.03
CA ALA A 17 6.01 -21.56 14.29
C ALA A 17 6.80 -22.70 14.94
N ARG A 18 8.05 -22.91 14.52
CA ARG A 18 8.91 -23.98 15.05
C ARG A 18 9.12 -23.93 16.55
N SER A 19 9.14 -22.72 17.11
CA SER A 19 9.22 -22.46 18.57
C SER A 19 7.93 -22.83 19.33
N GLY A 20 6.80 -22.99 18.63
CA GLY A 20 5.46 -23.06 19.20
C GLY A 20 4.92 -21.72 19.72
N THR A 21 5.63 -20.61 19.53
CA THR A 21 5.21 -19.29 20.00
C THR A 21 4.08 -18.72 19.13
N THR A 22 3.14 -18.04 19.78
CA THR A 22 2.02 -17.36 19.14
C THR A 22 1.78 -16.00 19.78
N PHE A 23 1.10 -15.10 19.07
CA PHE A 23 0.56 -13.85 19.60
C PHE A 23 -0.93 -13.73 19.29
N ASP A 24 -1.65 -12.93 20.08
CA ASP A 24 -3.08 -12.71 19.91
C ASP A 24 -3.34 -11.66 18.81
N SER A 25 -4.28 -11.93 17.90
CA SER A 25 -4.90 -10.91 17.04
C SER A 25 -6.16 -10.36 17.69
N TYR A 26 -6.37 -9.06 17.59
CA TYR A 26 -7.42 -8.33 18.27
C TYR A 26 -8.47 -7.83 17.29
N ASP A 27 -9.75 -7.91 17.68
CA ASP A 27 -10.86 -7.31 16.95
C ASP A 27 -10.97 -5.84 17.40
N PRO A 28 -10.64 -4.85 16.54
CA PRO A 28 -10.58 -3.45 16.95
C PRO A 28 -11.93 -2.87 17.41
N ALA A 29 -13.04 -3.48 17.00
CA ALA A 29 -14.38 -3.04 17.36
C ALA A 29 -14.75 -3.39 18.80
N THR A 30 -14.07 -4.38 19.39
CA THR A 30 -14.29 -4.86 20.76
C THR A 30 -13.07 -4.70 21.66
N GLY A 31 -11.88 -4.55 21.08
CA GLY A 31 -10.60 -4.54 21.79
C GLY A 31 -10.21 -5.90 22.38
N LYS A 32 -10.87 -6.99 21.97
CA LYS A 32 -10.66 -8.34 22.50
C LYS A 32 -9.91 -9.21 21.49
N ALA A 33 -9.06 -10.10 21.99
CA ALA A 33 -8.42 -11.11 21.18
C ALA A 33 -9.47 -12.06 20.57
N TRP A 34 -9.31 -12.39 19.27
CA TRP A 34 -10.27 -13.23 18.54
C TRP A 34 -9.65 -14.46 17.90
N CYS A 35 -8.34 -14.44 17.63
CA CYS A 35 -7.56 -15.60 17.21
C CYS A 35 -6.10 -15.47 17.65
N ARG A 36 -5.33 -16.53 17.47
CA ARG A 36 -3.88 -16.56 17.66
C ARG A 36 -3.17 -16.79 16.35
N VAL A 37 -2.01 -16.17 16.21
CA VAL A 37 -1.18 -16.23 15.00
C VAL A 37 0.23 -16.70 15.39
N PRO A 38 0.88 -17.58 14.60
CA PRO A 38 2.25 -18.00 14.87
C PRO A 38 3.23 -16.82 14.87
N ASP A 39 4.18 -16.79 15.81
CA ASP A 39 5.29 -15.83 15.79
C ASP A 39 6.52 -16.49 15.17
N ALA A 40 6.74 -16.28 13.87
CA ALA A 40 7.83 -16.89 13.13
C ALA A 40 9.19 -16.42 13.68
N GLY A 41 10.04 -17.39 13.99
CA GLY A 41 11.45 -17.16 14.28
C GLY A 41 12.28 -17.00 13.00
N ILE A 42 13.59 -16.83 13.19
CA ILE A 42 14.54 -16.74 12.07
C ILE A 42 14.56 -18.02 11.21
N ASP A 43 14.41 -19.19 11.84
CA ASP A 43 14.43 -20.48 11.15
C ASP A 43 13.19 -20.66 10.26
N ASP A 44 12.00 -20.26 10.73
CA ASP A 44 10.76 -20.30 9.93
C ASP A 44 10.89 -19.39 8.68
N VAL A 45 11.53 -18.22 8.84
CA VAL A 45 11.78 -17.27 7.74
C VAL A 45 12.81 -17.82 6.75
N ASP A 46 13.90 -18.44 7.23
CA ASP A 46 14.90 -19.11 6.38
C ASP A 46 14.26 -20.26 5.59
N ASP A 47 13.43 -21.09 6.22
CA ASP A 47 12.68 -22.17 5.56
C ASP A 47 11.81 -21.62 4.41
N ALA A 48 11.03 -20.56 4.65
CA ALA A 48 10.19 -19.94 3.63
C ALA A 48 10.99 -19.34 2.46
N ILE A 49 12.14 -18.73 2.74
CA ILE A 49 12.99 -18.13 1.70
C ILE A 49 13.72 -19.21 0.90
N ARG A 50 14.18 -20.29 1.55
CA ARG A 50 14.78 -21.43 0.85
C ARG A 50 13.77 -22.13 -0.03
N ALA A 51 12.53 -22.33 0.43
CA ALA A 51 11.45 -22.86 -0.39
C ALA A 51 11.19 -21.96 -1.61
N ALA A 52 11.13 -20.64 -1.39
CA ALA A 52 10.97 -19.67 -2.47
C ALA A 52 12.12 -19.70 -3.50
N GLN A 53 13.37 -19.85 -3.04
CA GLN A 53 14.53 -19.97 -3.92
C GLN A 53 14.51 -21.28 -4.72
N GLN A 54 14.21 -22.41 -4.05
CA GLN A 54 14.12 -23.71 -4.71
C GLN A 54 13.00 -23.71 -5.76
N ALA A 55 11.83 -23.17 -5.44
CA ALA A 55 10.74 -23.01 -6.39
C ALA A 55 11.11 -22.08 -7.55
N PHE A 56 11.85 -21.00 -7.29
CA PHE A 56 12.31 -20.07 -8.33
C PHE A 56 13.20 -20.74 -9.37
N GLU A 57 14.04 -21.69 -8.96
CA GLU A 57 14.96 -22.42 -9.84
C GLU A 57 14.32 -23.69 -10.44
N ALA A 58 13.26 -24.22 -9.83
CA ALA A 58 12.63 -25.46 -10.25
C ALA A 58 11.92 -25.33 -11.59
N PRO A 59 11.98 -26.35 -12.47
CA PRO A 59 11.30 -26.34 -13.78
C PRO A 59 9.78 -26.13 -13.69
N ALA A 60 9.15 -26.51 -12.57
CA ALA A 60 7.72 -26.33 -12.33
C ALA A 60 7.27 -24.86 -12.34
N TRP A 61 8.18 -23.92 -12.04
CA TRP A 61 7.94 -22.48 -12.10
C TRP A 61 8.81 -21.78 -13.15
N ALA A 62 10.13 -22.00 -13.11
CA ALA A 62 11.09 -21.40 -14.05
C ALA A 62 10.84 -21.81 -15.51
N GLY A 63 10.32 -23.02 -15.72
CA GLY A 63 10.00 -23.56 -17.05
C GLY A 63 8.64 -23.11 -17.59
N LEU A 64 7.81 -22.43 -16.79
CA LEU A 64 6.53 -21.93 -17.28
C LEU A 64 6.72 -20.79 -18.27
N THR A 65 5.95 -20.84 -19.36
CA THR A 65 5.83 -19.68 -20.25
C THR A 65 5.16 -18.52 -19.51
N ALA A 66 5.41 -17.30 -19.95
CA ALA A 66 4.76 -16.11 -19.40
C ALA A 66 3.22 -16.21 -19.45
N THR A 67 2.67 -16.74 -20.55
CA THR A 67 1.23 -16.99 -20.69
C THR A 67 0.71 -18.02 -19.69
N ALA A 68 1.49 -19.06 -19.37
CA ALA A 68 1.09 -20.04 -18.35
C ALA A 68 1.04 -19.42 -16.94
N ARG A 69 2.00 -18.55 -16.60
CA ARG A 69 1.93 -17.75 -15.35
C ARG A 69 0.71 -16.83 -15.34
N GLY A 70 0.40 -16.19 -16.46
CA GLY A 70 -0.81 -15.38 -16.61
C GLY A 70 -2.11 -16.17 -16.33
N LYS A 71 -2.19 -17.43 -16.76
CA LYS A 71 -3.35 -18.30 -16.47
C LYS A 71 -3.52 -18.59 -14.98
N LEU A 72 -2.43 -18.81 -14.24
CA LEU A 72 -2.48 -19.01 -12.78
C LEU A 72 -2.96 -17.74 -12.06
N LEU A 73 -2.44 -16.57 -12.46
CA LEU A 73 -2.89 -15.28 -11.96
C LEU A 73 -4.39 -15.05 -12.23
N TYR A 74 -4.84 -15.33 -13.45
CA TYR A 74 -6.24 -15.22 -13.81
C TYR A 74 -7.11 -16.14 -12.94
N ARG A 75 -6.69 -17.40 -12.73
CA ARG A 75 -7.41 -18.34 -11.85
C ARG A 75 -7.48 -17.84 -10.40
N LEU A 76 -6.40 -17.28 -9.87
CA LEU A 76 -6.41 -16.68 -8.53
C LEU A 76 -7.37 -15.49 -8.44
N GLY A 77 -7.40 -14.62 -9.46
CA GLY A 77 -8.37 -13.53 -9.55
C GLY A 77 -9.82 -14.03 -9.52
N GLN A 78 -10.13 -15.12 -10.24
CA GLN A 78 -11.45 -15.75 -10.20
C GLN A 78 -11.79 -16.28 -8.80
N LEU A 79 -10.86 -16.99 -8.16
CA LEU A 79 -11.06 -17.52 -6.80
C LEU A 79 -11.29 -16.40 -5.78
N ILE A 80 -10.56 -15.28 -5.90
CA ILE A 80 -10.78 -14.11 -5.04
C ILE A 80 -12.18 -13.53 -5.27
N ALA A 81 -12.65 -13.46 -6.52
CA ALA A 81 -14.01 -13.00 -6.83
C ALA A 81 -15.07 -13.96 -6.24
N GLU A 82 -14.86 -15.28 -6.37
CA GLU A 82 -15.75 -16.32 -5.83
C GLU A 82 -15.84 -16.28 -4.29
N HIS A 83 -14.74 -15.95 -3.61
CA HIS A 83 -14.63 -15.94 -2.14
C HIS A 83 -14.64 -14.52 -1.52
N GLY A 84 -15.03 -13.50 -2.28
CA GLY A 84 -14.89 -12.10 -1.88
C GLY A 84 -15.60 -11.73 -0.57
N GLU A 85 -16.79 -12.29 -0.31
CA GLU A 85 -17.52 -12.00 0.93
C GLU A 85 -16.80 -12.54 2.17
N GLU A 86 -16.28 -13.78 2.12
CA GLU A 86 -15.54 -14.36 3.25
C GLU A 86 -14.27 -13.56 3.56
N LEU A 87 -13.53 -13.18 2.51
CA LEU A 87 -12.35 -12.34 2.63
C LEU A 87 -12.68 -10.97 3.23
N ALA A 88 -13.79 -10.35 2.80
CA ALA A 88 -14.22 -9.05 3.30
C ALA A 88 -14.62 -9.09 4.79
N GLN A 89 -15.29 -10.14 5.24
CA GLN A 89 -15.64 -10.33 6.64
C GLN A 89 -14.41 -10.49 7.53
N LEU A 90 -13.44 -11.31 7.09
CA LEU A 90 -12.19 -11.50 7.82
C LEU A 90 -11.36 -10.21 7.90
N GLU A 91 -11.18 -9.53 6.77
CA GLU A 91 -10.44 -8.27 6.71
C GLU A 91 -11.09 -7.19 7.60
N SER A 92 -12.42 -7.05 7.54
CA SER A 92 -13.18 -6.09 8.35
C SER A 92 -13.05 -6.36 9.85
N ARG A 93 -13.09 -7.62 10.26
CA ARG A 93 -12.90 -8.02 11.67
C ARG A 93 -11.48 -7.76 12.16
N ASP A 94 -10.48 -8.07 11.35
CA ASP A 94 -9.07 -8.05 11.75
C ASP A 94 -8.50 -6.61 11.79
N ASN A 95 -8.99 -5.70 10.95
CA ASN A 95 -8.49 -4.30 10.91
C ASN A 95 -9.54 -3.23 11.28
N GLY A 96 -10.79 -3.61 11.55
CA GLY A 96 -11.84 -2.69 11.96
C GLY A 96 -12.43 -1.83 10.83
N LYS A 97 -12.04 -2.03 9.57
CA LYS A 97 -12.62 -1.31 8.42
C LYS A 97 -14.06 -1.77 8.20
N LEU A 98 -14.94 -0.84 7.83
CA LEU A 98 -16.37 -1.12 7.64
C LEU A 98 -16.60 -2.19 6.58
N ILE A 99 -17.51 -3.13 6.84
CA ILE A 99 -17.81 -4.21 5.89
C ILE A 99 -18.26 -3.67 4.54
N ARG A 100 -19.00 -2.55 4.52
CA ARG A 100 -19.44 -1.89 3.28
C ARG A 100 -18.27 -1.36 2.43
N GLU A 101 -17.24 -0.83 3.07
CA GLU A 101 -16.03 -0.34 2.39
C GLU A 101 -15.17 -1.52 1.95
N THR A 102 -14.99 -2.50 2.84
CA THR A 102 -14.17 -3.69 2.60
C THR A 102 -14.74 -4.54 1.47
N ARG A 103 -16.06 -4.71 1.35
CA ARG A 103 -16.70 -5.40 0.22
C ARG A 103 -16.37 -4.74 -1.12
N GLY A 104 -16.45 -3.42 -1.20
CA GLY A 104 -16.07 -2.68 -2.41
C GLY A 104 -14.58 -2.85 -2.75
N GLN A 105 -13.71 -2.74 -1.75
CA GLN A 105 -12.26 -2.92 -1.93
C GLN A 105 -11.91 -4.36 -2.36
N VAL A 106 -12.43 -5.37 -1.67
CA VAL A 106 -12.20 -6.79 -1.96
C VAL A 106 -12.78 -7.17 -3.32
N GLY A 107 -13.98 -6.67 -3.65
CA GLY A 107 -14.61 -6.90 -4.95
C GLY A 107 -13.81 -6.35 -6.14
N TYR A 108 -12.96 -5.35 -5.93
CA TYR A 108 -12.07 -4.81 -6.97
C TYR A 108 -10.71 -5.52 -7.05
N LEU A 109 -10.33 -6.34 -6.07
CA LEU A 109 -9.04 -7.05 -6.07
C LEU A 109 -8.80 -7.93 -7.30
N PRO A 110 -9.79 -8.68 -7.83
CA PRO A 110 -9.61 -9.49 -9.04
C PRO A 110 -9.02 -8.71 -10.21
N GLU A 111 -9.34 -7.42 -10.35
CA GLU A 111 -8.86 -6.58 -11.45
C GLU A 111 -7.33 -6.43 -11.44
N PHE A 112 -6.68 -6.40 -10.27
CA PHE A 112 -5.21 -6.39 -10.20
C PHE A 112 -4.61 -7.69 -10.73
N PHE A 113 -5.24 -8.83 -10.46
CA PHE A 113 -4.79 -10.13 -10.96
C PHE A 113 -5.08 -10.29 -12.45
N PHE A 114 -6.25 -9.86 -12.93
CA PHE A 114 -6.61 -9.91 -14.35
C PHE A 114 -5.73 -8.99 -15.20
N TYR A 115 -5.48 -7.78 -14.74
CA TYR A 115 -4.59 -6.84 -15.41
C TYR A 115 -3.17 -7.41 -15.54
N ASN A 116 -2.60 -7.92 -14.44
CA ASN A 116 -1.26 -8.51 -14.45
C ASN A 116 -1.19 -9.85 -15.20
N ALA A 117 -2.27 -10.64 -15.20
CA ALA A 117 -2.39 -11.83 -16.03
C ALA A 117 -2.30 -11.49 -17.53
N GLY A 118 -2.99 -10.41 -17.95
CA GLY A 118 -2.93 -9.90 -19.32
C GLY A 118 -1.57 -9.27 -19.69
N LEU A 119 -0.84 -8.75 -18.70
CA LEU A 119 0.50 -8.20 -18.90
C LEU A 119 1.61 -9.26 -18.88
N ALA A 120 1.39 -10.44 -18.28
CA ALA A 120 2.47 -11.40 -18.00
C ALA A 120 3.33 -11.72 -19.24
N ASP A 121 2.71 -11.89 -20.41
CA ASP A 121 3.38 -12.17 -21.70
C ASP A 121 3.50 -10.94 -22.62
N LYS A 122 3.32 -9.74 -22.07
CA LYS A 122 3.52 -8.45 -22.73
C LYS A 122 4.73 -7.69 -22.19
N VAL A 123 5.40 -8.23 -21.17
CA VAL A 123 6.70 -7.74 -20.68
C VAL A 123 7.80 -8.14 -21.67
N VAL A 124 8.09 -7.25 -22.62
CA VAL A 124 9.04 -7.49 -23.71
C VAL A 124 10.33 -6.68 -23.52
N GLY A 125 11.40 -7.15 -24.17
CA GLY A 125 12.57 -6.32 -24.42
C GLY A 125 12.52 -5.68 -25.81
N GLU A 126 13.65 -5.17 -26.27
CA GLU A 126 13.76 -4.38 -27.49
C GLU A 126 14.93 -4.87 -28.36
N THR A 127 14.79 -4.75 -29.68
CA THR A 127 15.96 -4.84 -30.58
C THR A 127 16.67 -3.48 -30.61
N LEU A 128 17.98 -3.49 -30.38
CA LEU A 128 18.78 -2.28 -30.25
C LEU A 128 19.39 -1.90 -31.61
N PRO A 129 19.21 -0.66 -32.10
CA PRO A 129 19.86 -0.17 -33.31
C PRO A 129 21.32 0.19 -33.01
N LEU A 130 22.17 -0.83 -32.90
CA LEU A 130 23.58 -0.65 -32.58
C LEU A 130 24.33 0.13 -33.67
N ASP A 131 25.34 0.90 -33.26
CA ASP A 131 26.24 1.62 -34.15
C ASP A 131 27.37 0.73 -34.73
N LYS A 132 27.16 -0.60 -34.72
CA LYS A 132 28.12 -1.63 -35.17
C LYS A 132 27.43 -2.53 -36.19
N THR A 133 27.92 -2.54 -37.43
CA THR A 133 27.25 -3.20 -38.58
C THR A 133 27.21 -4.73 -38.47
N ASP A 134 28.17 -5.34 -37.78
CA ASP A 134 28.28 -6.81 -37.66
C ASP A 134 27.78 -7.33 -36.31
N LEU A 135 27.14 -6.50 -35.48
CA LEU A 135 26.61 -6.90 -34.18
C LEU A 135 25.09 -6.78 -34.13
N PHE A 136 24.45 -7.81 -33.56
CA PHE A 136 23.06 -7.75 -33.15
C PHE A 136 22.95 -7.47 -31.65
N GLY A 137 22.10 -6.51 -31.30
CA GLY A 137 21.81 -6.14 -29.92
C GLY A 137 20.34 -6.34 -29.62
N ALA A 138 20.04 -6.93 -28.47
CA ALA A 138 18.67 -7.00 -27.96
C ALA A 138 18.66 -6.90 -26.43
N THR A 139 17.53 -6.51 -25.86
CA THR A 139 17.27 -6.61 -24.44
C THR A 139 16.22 -7.69 -24.16
N VAL A 140 16.28 -8.26 -22.95
CA VAL A 140 15.30 -9.21 -22.43
C VAL A 140 15.01 -8.86 -20.98
N ARG A 141 13.74 -8.95 -20.57
CA ARG A 141 13.33 -8.78 -19.18
C ARG A 141 13.33 -10.13 -18.47
N VAL A 142 14.02 -10.24 -17.35
CA VAL A 142 14.08 -11.47 -16.54
C VAL A 142 13.62 -11.20 -15.11
N PRO A 143 13.00 -12.16 -14.41
CA PRO A 143 12.60 -11.97 -13.00
C PRO A 143 13.81 -11.69 -12.11
N LEU A 144 13.58 -11.03 -10.98
CA LEU A 144 14.59 -10.70 -9.98
C LEU A 144 15.01 -11.91 -9.15
N GLY A 145 14.06 -12.78 -8.76
CA GLY A 145 14.30 -13.89 -7.84
C GLY A 145 13.27 -13.93 -6.70
N VAL A 146 13.74 -14.14 -5.47
CA VAL A 146 12.89 -14.11 -4.27
C VAL A 146 12.54 -12.68 -3.87
N VAL A 147 11.25 -12.41 -3.70
CA VAL A 147 10.69 -11.13 -3.27
C VAL A 147 10.18 -11.24 -1.84
N ALA A 148 10.61 -10.34 -0.97
CA ALA A 148 9.97 -10.10 0.32
C ALA A 148 8.85 -9.06 0.17
N ALA A 149 7.60 -9.45 0.44
CA ALA A 149 6.44 -8.55 0.42
C ALA A 149 5.97 -8.27 1.84
N ILE A 150 6.22 -7.06 2.35
CA ILE A 150 5.87 -6.67 3.72
C ILE A 150 4.72 -5.66 3.66
N VAL A 151 3.59 -6.02 4.28
CA VAL A 151 2.33 -5.28 4.15
C VAL A 151 1.79 -4.81 5.50
N PRO A 152 1.24 -3.59 5.60
CA PRO A 152 0.73 -3.01 6.83
C PRO A 152 -0.72 -3.44 7.10
N TRP A 153 -1.23 -3.07 8.26
CA TRP A 153 -2.52 -3.52 8.79
C TRP A 153 -3.75 -2.80 8.23
N ASN A 154 -3.60 -1.67 7.53
CA ASN A 154 -4.73 -0.83 7.16
C ASN A 154 -5.51 -1.34 5.92
N SER A 155 -4.86 -2.07 5.00
CA SER A 155 -5.51 -2.78 3.90
C SER A 155 -4.71 -4.02 3.44
N PRO A 156 -4.46 -5.02 4.32
CA PRO A 156 -3.61 -6.17 4.06
C PRO A 156 -3.86 -6.86 2.71
N LEU A 157 -5.12 -7.16 2.36
CA LEU A 157 -5.44 -7.85 1.10
C LEU A 157 -5.11 -7.00 -0.13
N TYR A 158 -5.53 -5.74 -0.11
CA TYR A 158 -5.29 -4.80 -1.21
C TYR A 158 -3.80 -4.57 -1.46
N LEU A 159 -3.05 -4.27 -0.39
CA LEU A 159 -1.62 -3.99 -0.48
C LEU A 159 -0.81 -5.24 -0.82
N THR A 160 -1.35 -6.44 -0.56
CA THR A 160 -0.75 -7.68 -1.06
C THR A 160 -1.05 -7.87 -2.54
N ALA A 161 -2.27 -7.64 -3.00
CA ALA A 161 -2.64 -7.82 -4.41
C ALA A 161 -1.75 -6.99 -5.36
N ILE A 162 -1.49 -5.73 -5.00
CA ILE A 162 -0.67 -4.81 -5.82
C ILE A 162 0.83 -5.15 -5.81
N LYS A 163 1.30 -6.04 -4.91
CA LYS A 163 2.68 -6.56 -4.88
C LYS A 163 2.77 -7.95 -5.51
N LEU A 164 1.87 -8.84 -5.12
CA LEU A 164 1.87 -10.26 -5.47
C LEU A 164 1.59 -10.45 -6.97
N ALA A 165 0.57 -9.77 -7.50
CA ALA A 165 0.18 -9.92 -8.89
C ALA A 165 1.31 -9.56 -9.89
N PRO A 166 1.95 -8.37 -9.82
CA PRO A 166 3.05 -8.04 -10.71
C PRO A 166 4.32 -8.89 -10.47
N ALA A 167 4.63 -9.26 -9.22
CA ALA A 167 5.77 -10.12 -8.91
C ALA A 167 5.67 -11.49 -9.60
N LEU A 168 4.51 -12.14 -9.49
CA LEU A 168 4.24 -13.44 -10.11
C LEU A 168 4.14 -13.34 -11.63
N ALA A 169 3.59 -12.25 -12.18
CA ALA A 169 3.54 -12.02 -13.63
C ALA A 169 4.96 -12.00 -14.22
N ALA A 170 5.86 -11.26 -13.57
CA ALA A 170 7.28 -11.20 -13.91
C ALA A 170 8.02 -12.54 -13.73
N GLY A 171 7.48 -13.48 -12.94
CA GLY A 171 8.05 -14.82 -12.72
C GLY A 171 8.87 -14.96 -11.44
N ASN A 172 8.70 -14.05 -10.48
CA ASN A 172 9.35 -14.13 -9.16
C ASN A 172 8.63 -15.13 -8.25
N THR A 173 9.31 -15.53 -7.17
CA THR A 173 8.67 -16.17 -6.01
C THR A 173 8.57 -15.17 -4.87
N VAL A 174 7.59 -15.34 -3.99
CA VAL A 174 7.23 -14.32 -2.99
C VAL A 174 7.12 -14.91 -1.59
N VAL A 175 7.71 -14.23 -0.62
CA VAL A 175 7.49 -14.46 0.81
C VAL A 175 6.77 -13.24 1.38
N ILE A 176 5.53 -13.43 1.83
CA ILE A 176 4.65 -12.39 2.35
C ILE A 176 4.78 -12.35 3.88
N LYS A 177 4.98 -11.16 4.45
CA LYS A 177 4.94 -10.91 5.89
C LYS A 177 3.90 -9.83 6.22
N PRO A 178 2.68 -10.20 6.62
CA PRO A 178 1.67 -9.24 7.06
C PRO A 178 2.03 -8.59 8.40
N SER A 179 1.45 -7.42 8.64
CA SER A 179 1.43 -6.81 9.97
C SER A 179 0.84 -7.77 11.00
N GLU A 180 1.50 -7.86 12.14
CA GLU A 180 1.05 -8.60 13.34
C GLU A 180 -0.35 -8.17 13.81
N HIS A 181 -0.78 -6.97 13.45
CA HIS A 181 -2.12 -6.46 13.80
C HIS A 181 -3.24 -6.89 12.84
N ALA A 182 -2.93 -7.37 11.63
CA ALA A 182 -3.95 -7.84 10.68
C ALA A 182 -3.34 -8.82 9.68
N SER A 183 -3.53 -10.12 9.93
CA SER A 183 -2.92 -11.24 9.21
C SER A 183 -3.91 -12.29 8.73
N ALA A 184 -5.11 -12.37 9.31
CA ALA A 184 -6.02 -13.50 9.13
C ALA A 184 -6.59 -13.59 7.72
N SER A 185 -6.91 -12.45 7.10
CA SER A 185 -7.40 -12.39 5.72
C SER A 185 -6.35 -12.91 4.72
N LEU A 186 -5.06 -12.61 4.96
CA LEU A 186 -3.95 -13.06 4.12
C LEU A 186 -3.65 -14.54 4.31
N ILE A 187 -3.77 -15.05 5.53
CA ILE A 187 -3.72 -16.50 5.78
C ILE A 187 -4.83 -17.20 5.00
N LYS A 188 -6.05 -16.66 4.97
CA LYS A 188 -7.14 -17.22 4.14
C LYS A 188 -6.85 -17.14 2.65
N LEU A 189 -6.24 -16.06 2.17
CA LEU A 189 -5.81 -15.92 0.77
C LEU A 189 -4.88 -17.05 0.33
N MET A 190 -4.03 -17.59 1.21
CA MET A 190 -3.13 -18.70 0.87
C MET A 190 -3.87 -19.98 0.47
N ARG A 191 -5.08 -20.23 1.00
CA ARG A 191 -5.93 -21.34 0.50
C ARG A 191 -6.35 -21.15 -0.95
N LEU A 192 -6.56 -19.90 -1.37
CA LEU A 192 -6.92 -19.59 -2.76
C LEU A 192 -5.70 -19.70 -3.68
N VAL A 193 -4.51 -19.37 -3.17
CA VAL A 193 -3.25 -19.59 -3.88
C VAL A 193 -3.01 -21.08 -4.11
N GLU A 194 -3.19 -21.90 -3.09
CA GLU A 194 -3.12 -23.37 -3.17
C GLU A 194 -4.13 -23.90 -4.21
N GLN A 195 -5.40 -23.49 -4.12
CA GLN A 195 -6.45 -23.89 -5.07
C GLN A 195 -6.23 -23.40 -6.50
N ALA A 196 -5.54 -22.28 -6.69
CA ALA A 196 -5.17 -21.79 -8.02
C ALA A 196 -4.10 -22.68 -8.68
N GLY A 197 -3.42 -23.53 -7.91
CA GLY A 197 -2.44 -24.49 -8.42
C GLY A 197 -1.04 -23.90 -8.61
N PHE A 198 -0.68 -22.87 -7.84
CA PHE A 198 0.72 -22.41 -7.82
C PHE A 198 1.61 -23.54 -7.26
N PRO A 199 2.78 -23.81 -7.87
CA PRO A 199 3.71 -24.78 -7.32
C PRO A 199 4.10 -24.45 -5.87
N PRO A 200 4.35 -25.48 -5.02
CA PRO A 200 4.89 -25.29 -3.68
C PRO A 200 6.10 -24.35 -3.66
N GLY A 201 6.16 -23.47 -2.66
CA GLY A 201 7.23 -22.49 -2.48
C GLY A 201 7.13 -21.24 -3.36
N VAL A 202 6.29 -21.19 -4.40
CA VAL A 202 6.16 -19.97 -5.24
C VAL A 202 5.59 -18.80 -4.47
N VAL A 203 4.65 -19.06 -3.57
CA VAL A 203 4.08 -18.07 -2.64
C VAL A 203 4.13 -18.66 -1.24
N ASN A 204 4.75 -17.94 -0.32
CA ASN A 204 4.85 -18.31 1.10
C ASN A 204 4.32 -17.14 1.94
N LEU A 205 3.83 -17.45 3.13
CA LEU A 205 3.38 -16.47 4.11
C LEU A 205 3.94 -16.84 5.49
N VAL A 206 4.67 -15.90 6.07
CA VAL A 206 5.21 -15.98 7.44
C VAL A 206 4.63 -14.84 8.28
N THR A 207 4.29 -15.12 9.52
CA THR A 207 3.73 -14.12 10.47
C THR A 207 4.72 -13.84 11.59
N GLY A 208 4.55 -12.75 12.33
CA GLY A 208 5.48 -12.38 13.41
C GLY A 208 5.76 -10.90 13.42
N PHE A 209 6.58 -10.43 14.36
CA PHE A 209 6.84 -9.01 14.54
C PHE A 209 7.88 -8.44 13.56
N GLY A 210 7.82 -7.13 13.33
CA GLY A 210 8.82 -6.41 12.51
C GLY A 210 10.27 -6.61 12.97
N PRO A 211 10.61 -6.41 14.25
CA PRO A 211 11.99 -6.58 14.76
C PRO A 211 12.55 -8.00 14.70
N THR A 212 11.70 -9.03 14.57
CA THR A 212 12.10 -10.44 14.49
C THR A 212 11.97 -10.94 13.04
N SER A 213 10.80 -11.45 12.67
CA SER A 213 10.51 -12.01 11.34
C SER A 213 10.80 -11.03 10.20
N GLY A 214 10.46 -9.75 10.37
CA GLY A 214 10.70 -8.72 9.36
C GLY A 214 12.19 -8.40 9.17
N ALA A 215 12.96 -8.34 10.26
CA ALA A 215 14.40 -8.11 10.20
C ALA A 215 15.13 -9.30 9.54
N ALA A 216 14.76 -10.53 9.91
CA ALA A 216 15.27 -11.75 9.28
C ALA A 216 14.98 -11.78 7.78
N LEU A 217 13.73 -11.47 7.39
CA LEU A 217 13.30 -11.48 6.00
C LEU A 217 14.05 -10.45 5.15
N THR A 218 14.25 -9.24 5.67
CA THR A 218 14.83 -8.12 4.90
C THR A 218 16.35 -8.16 4.75
N SER A 219 17.05 -8.83 5.66
CA SER A 219 18.51 -9.00 5.61
C SER A 219 18.95 -10.30 4.94
N HIS A 220 18.02 -11.20 4.60
CA HIS A 220 18.36 -12.53 4.11
C HIS A 220 19.11 -12.47 2.74
N PRO A 221 20.23 -13.20 2.57
CA PRO A 221 21.09 -13.08 1.39
C PRO A 221 20.47 -13.55 0.06
N LEU A 222 19.38 -14.32 0.10
CA LEU A 222 18.66 -14.79 -1.08
C LEU A 222 17.55 -13.84 -1.55
N VAL A 223 17.17 -12.84 -0.75
CA VAL A 223 16.17 -11.87 -1.16
C VAL A 223 16.76 -10.91 -2.19
N ARG A 224 16.01 -10.65 -3.28
CA ARG A 224 16.43 -9.80 -4.40
C ARG A 224 15.61 -8.52 -4.51
N LYS A 225 14.43 -8.49 -3.90
CA LYS A 225 13.63 -7.28 -3.74
C LYS A 225 12.85 -7.31 -2.44
N ILE A 226 12.75 -6.16 -1.79
CA ILE A 226 11.83 -5.92 -0.67
C ILE A 226 10.80 -4.89 -1.14
N ALA A 227 9.54 -5.32 -1.23
CA ALA A 227 8.40 -4.46 -1.49
C ALA A 227 7.71 -4.16 -0.16
N PHE A 228 7.89 -2.95 0.36
CA PHE A 228 7.42 -2.54 1.67
C PHE A 228 6.37 -1.43 1.56
N THR A 229 5.26 -1.59 2.28
CA THR A 229 4.34 -0.48 2.57
C THR A 229 4.26 -0.30 4.08
N GLY A 230 4.35 0.94 4.57
CA GLY A 230 4.22 1.23 6.00
C GLY A 230 4.89 2.52 6.43
N GLY A 231 5.14 2.65 7.75
CA GLY A 231 5.70 3.87 8.33
C GLY A 231 7.17 4.11 7.99
N ALA A 232 7.57 5.39 7.91
CA ALA A 232 8.93 5.80 7.57
C ALA A 232 10.01 5.23 8.52
N ASN A 233 9.70 5.07 9.81
CA ASN A 233 10.66 4.51 10.78
C ASN A 233 11.02 3.06 10.44
N ALA A 234 10.03 2.22 10.16
CA ALA A 234 10.26 0.84 9.71
C ALA A 234 11.02 0.83 8.37
N ALA A 235 10.68 1.72 7.43
CA ALA A 235 11.39 1.83 6.16
C ALA A 235 12.89 2.16 6.34
N ARG A 236 13.26 3.02 7.29
CA ARG A 236 14.68 3.29 7.59
C ARG A 236 15.42 2.05 8.06
N HIS A 237 14.78 1.18 8.84
CA HIS A 237 15.36 -0.11 9.22
C HIS A 237 15.53 -1.01 8.01
N ILE A 238 14.51 -1.12 7.14
CA ILE A 238 14.54 -1.93 5.93
C ILE A 238 15.65 -1.48 4.97
N VAL A 239 15.80 -0.17 4.76
CA VAL A 239 16.89 0.36 3.92
C VAL A 239 18.25 -0.07 4.46
N ARG A 240 18.46 0.00 5.78
CA ARG A 240 19.71 -0.46 6.41
C ARG A 240 19.89 -1.97 6.26
N SER A 241 18.87 -2.77 6.53
CA SER A 241 18.91 -4.23 6.38
C SER A 241 19.19 -4.67 4.94
N SER A 242 18.65 -3.95 3.95
CA SER A 242 18.87 -4.26 2.53
C SER A 242 20.31 -4.07 2.07
N ALA A 243 21.14 -3.37 2.85
CA ALA A 243 22.57 -3.27 2.54
C ALA A 243 23.29 -4.62 2.68
N GLU A 244 22.75 -5.56 3.47
CA GLU A 244 23.32 -6.90 3.67
C GLU A 244 23.16 -7.81 2.44
N ASN A 245 22.17 -7.53 1.57
CA ASN A 245 21.87 -8.36 0.40
C ASN A 245 21.74 -7.58 -0.92
N PHE A 246 21.87 -6.25 -0.88
CA PHE A 246 21.66 -5.32 -2.00
C PHE A 246 20.31 -5.52 -2.73
N ALA A 247 19.28 -5.98 -2.02
CA ALA A 247 17.95 -6.15 -2.57
C ALA A 247 17.39 -4.81 -3.08
N LYS A 248 16.74 -4.82 -4.25
CA LYS A 248 15.99 -3.65 -4.73
C LYS A 248 14.86 -3.32 -3.76
N LEU A 249 14.54 -2.04 -3.64
CA LEU A 249 13.46 -1.58 -2.76
C LEU A 249 12.32 -0.96 -3.58
N SER A 250 11.09 -1.24 -3.18
CA SER A 250 9.96 -0.34 -3.41
C SER A 250 9.36 0.01 -2.06
N LEU A 251 9.26 1.31 -1.79
CA LEU A 251 8.84 1.87 -0.51
C LEU A 251 7.60 2.73 -0.74
N GLU A 252 6.46 2.25 -0.26
CA GLU A 252 5.21 3.00 -0.20
C GLU A 252 4.99 3.48 1.23
N LEU A 253 5.29 4.76 1.49
CA LEU A 253 5.26 5.32 2.83
C LEU A 253 4.06 6.24 3.03
N GLY A 254 4.01 6.88 4.20
CA GLY A 254 2.96 7.81 4.57
C GLY A 254 2.89 9.08 3.72
N GLY A 255 1.86 9.87 4.00
CA GLY A 255 1.62 11.13 3.32
C GLY A 255 1.04 12.22 4.23
N LYS A 256 1.15 13.47 3.76
CA LYS A 256 0.42 14.63 4.28
C LYS A 256 -0.29 15.35 3.15
N SER A 257 -1.09 14.56 2.43
CA SER A 257 -1.69 14.91 1.14
C SER A 257 -2.56 16.17 1.25
N PRO A 258 -2.28 17.23 0.47
CA PRO A 258 -3.12 18.41 0.44
C PRO A 258 -4.43 18.11 -0.30
N ASN A 259 -5.53 18.63 0.22
CA ASN A 259 -6.83 18.65 -0.43
C ASN A 259 -7.24 20.12 -0.62
N ILE A 260 -7.20 20.60 -1.86
CA ILE A 260 -7.18 22.03 -2.20
C ILE A 260 -8.51 22.44 -2.82
N LEU A 261 -9.24 23.34 -2.16
CA LEU A 261 -10.55 23.81 -2.59
C LEU A 261 -10.46 25.28 -3.01
N PHE A 262 -10.71 25.56 -4.29
CA PHE A 262 -10.86 26.91 -4.82
C PHE A 262 -12.30 27.39 -4.73
N GLU A 263 -12.52 28.70 -4.76
CA GLU A 263 -13.83 29.34 -4.64
C GLU A 263 -14.81 28.99 -5.77
N ASP A 264 -14.28 28.54 -6.91
CA ASP A 264 -15.05 28.06 -8.06
C ASP A 264 -15.34 26.55 -8.01
N ALA A 265 -14.97 25.86 -6.92
CA ALA A 265 -15.25 24.45 -6.75
C ALA A 265 -16.76 24.19 -6.64
N ASP A 266 -17.20 23.04 -7.15
CA ASP A 266 -18.48 22.46 -6.74
C ASP A 266 -18.37 21.99 -5.28
N LEU A 267 -18.90 22.80 -4.35
CA LEU A 267 -18.76 22.57 -2.92
C LEU A 267 -19.44 21.27 -2.46
N ASP A 268 -20.52 20.84 -3.10
CA ASP A 268 -21.21 19.61 -2.69
C ASP A 268 -20.33 18.39 -2.99
N SER A 269 -19.72 18.36 -4.17
CA SER A 269 -18.74 17.34 -4.54
C SER A 269 -17.47 17.45 -3.68
N ALA A 270 -16.97 18.67 -3.44
CA ALA A 270 -15.74 18.89 -2.70
C ALA A 270 -15.84 18.46 -1.23
N ILE A 271 -16.95 18.79 -0.54
CA ILE A 271 -17.19 18.35 0.85
C ILE A 271 -17.26 16.82 0.93
N ASN A 272 -17.96 16.17 0.00
CA ASN A 272 -17.99 14.71 -0.08
C ASN A 272 -16.60 14.11 -0.30
N GLY A 273 -15.79 14.75 -1.16
CA GLY A 273 -14.41 14.38 -1.41
C GLY A 273 -13.50 14.55 -0.18
N VAL A 274 -13.66 15.61 0.59
CA VAL A 274 -12.95 15.81 1.87
C VAL A 274 -13.31 14.71 2.86
N VAL A 275 -14.61 14.45 3.07
CA VAL A 275 -15.11 13.42 3.99
C VAL A 275 -14.61 12.03 3.59
N ALA A 276 -14.71 11.66 2.31
CA ALA A 276 -14.17 10.41 1.80
C ALA A 276 -12.63 10.36 1.91
N GLY A 277 -11.97 11.50 1.75
CA GLY A 277 -10.52 11.63 1.80
C GLY A 277 -9.93 11.44 3.20
N VAL A 278 -10.66 11.78 4.27
CA VAL A 278 -10.09 11.81 5.63
C VAL A 278 -10.84 10.99 6.69
N PHE A 279 -12.15 10.77 6.53
CA PHE A 279 -12.94 10.03 7.53
C PHE A 279 -13.27 8.58 7.11
N ALA A 280 -13.33 8.28 5.81
CA ALA A 280 -13.50 6.89 5.35
C ALA A 280 -12.29 6.03 5.73
N ALA A 281 -12.52 4.77 6.12
CA ALA A 281 -11.55 3.89 6.81
C ALA A 281 -10.93 4.52 8.08
N SER A 282 -11.67 5.42 8.76
CA SER A 282 -11.25 6.15 9.96
C SER A 282 -9.93 6.91 9.77
N GLY A 283 -9.69 7.41 8.56
CA GLY A 283 -8.49 8.16 8.19
C GLY A 283 -7.19 7.36 8.12
N GLN A 284 -7.26 6.03 8.21
CA GLN A 284 -6.11 5.12 8.21
C GLN A 284 -5.67 4.79 6.78
N SER A 285 -5.37 5.84 6.00
CA SER A 285 -4.99 5.74 4.59
C SER A 285 -3.77 6.62 4.31
N CYS A 286 -2.77 6.08 3.63
CA CYS A 286 -1.56 6.82 3.26
C CYS A 286 -1.88 8.02 2.37
N VAL A 287 -2.90 7.90 1.51
CA VAL A 287 -3.36 8.96 0.61
C VAL A 287 -4.38 9.91 1.26
N ALA A 288 -4.64 9.80 2.56
CA ALA A 288 -5.66 10.60 3.23
C ALA A 288 -5.44 12.10 3.00
N GLY A 289 -6.51 12.80 2.58
CA GLY A 289 -6.53 14.24 2.34
C GLY A 289 -6.56 15.04 3.63
N SER A 290 -5.63 14.74 4.54
CA SER A 290 -5.63 15.18 5.94
C SER A 290 -5.21 16.64 6.12
N ARG A 291 -4.76 17.31 5.05
CA ARG A 291 -4.41 18.72 5.04
C ARG A 291 -5.33 19.48 4.10
N LEU A 292 -6.33 20.14 4.65
CA LEU A 292 -7.36 20.85 3.91
C LEU A 292 -6.92 22.30 3.66
N LEU A 293 -6.69 22.66 2.40
CA LEU A 293 -6.34 24.01 1.98
C LEU A 293 -7.58 24.60 1.29
N VAL A 294 -8.11 25.73 1.78
CA VAL A 294 -9.36 26.29 1.26
C VAL A 294 -9.17 27.76 0.93
N GLN A 295 -9.65 28.20 -0.22
CA GLN A 295 -9.53 29.60 -0.61
C GLN A 295 -10.33 30.49 0.37
N ARG A 296 -9.74 31.61 0.79
CA ARG A 296 -10.25 32.43 1.91
C ARG A 296 -11.71 32.83 1.76
N SER A 297 -12.16 33.13 0.55
CA SER A 297 -13.53 33.55 0.24
C SER A 297 -14.61 32.51 0.59
N ILE A 298 -14.24 31.22 0.64
CA ILE A 298 -15.15 30.10 0.94
C ILE A 298 -14.75 29.33 2.22
N TYR A 299 -13.74 29.80 2.97
CA TYR A 299 -13.18 29.06 4.13
C TYR A 299 -14.25 28.78 5.20
N ASP A 300 -14.94 29.82 5.68
CA ASP A 300 -15.91 29.68 6.76
C ASP A 300 -17.08 28.78 6.37
N GLU A 301 -17.56 28.89 5.12
CA GLU A 301 -18.63 28.04 4.58
C GLU A 301 -18.21 26.57 4.53
N VAL A 302 -17.00 26.28 4.04
CA VAL A 302 -16.48 24.91 3.96
C VAL A 302 -16.31 24.30 5.35
N ILE A 303 -15.76 25.05 6.31
CA ILE A 303 -15.57 24.58 7.69
C ILE A 303 -16.91 24.27 8.34
N GLU A 304 -17.91 25.13 8.16
CA GLU A 304 -19.25 24.93 8.72
C GLU A 304 -19.94 23.70 8.10
N ARG A 305 -19.97 23.58 6.77
CA ARG A 305 -20.55 22.41 6.08
C ARG A 305 -19.85 21.11 6.48
N LEU A 306 -18.53 21.14 6.65
CA LEU A 306 -17.76 19.98 7.09
C LEU A 306 -18.09 19.60 8.54
N ARG A 307 -18.27 20.60 9.42
CA ARG A 307 -18.72 20.40 10.81
C ARG A 307 -20.10 19.74 10.85
N GLU A 308 -21.07 20.27 10.11
CA GLU A 308 -22.42 19.71 10.02
C GLU A 308 -22.38 18.27 9.51
N ARG A 309 -21.60 17.99 8.46
CA ARG A 309 -21.46 16.61 7.97
C ARG A 309 -20.79 15.71 8.99
N ALA A 310 -19.72 16.14 9.65
CA ALA A 310 -19.01 15.35 10.65
C ALA A 310 -19.88 15.01 11.87
N GLN A 311 -20.82 15.89 12.26
CA GLN A 311 -21.79 15.64 13.33
C GLN A 311 -22.76 14.49 13.04
N THR A 312 -23.03 14.23 11.76
CA THR A 312 -23.99 13.19 11.34
C THR A 312 -23.35 11.83 11.10
N ILE A 313 -22.00 11.74 11.11
CA ILE A 313 -21.28 10.48 10.88
C ILE A 313 -21.60 9.49 11.99
N ARG A 314 -22.23 8.36 11.62
CA ARG A 314 -22.54 7.28 12.55
C ARG A 314 -21.30 6.44 12.86
N ILE A 315 -20.80 6.52 14.08
CA ILE A 315 -19.68 5.71 14.56
C ILE A 315 -20.23 4.43 15.19
N GLY A 316 -19.68 3.27 14.84
CA GLY A 316 -20.22 2.01 15.32
C GLY A 316 -19.45 0.78 14.85
N ALA A 317 -20.03 -0.38 15.14
CA ALA A 317 -19.44 -1.66 14.78
C ALA A 317 -19.24 -1.78 13.25
N PRO A 318 -18.09 -2.28 12.78
CA PRO A 318 -17.81 -2.42 11.34
C PRO A 318 -18.78 -3.33 10.58
N SER A 319 -19.44 -4.25 11.29
CA SER A 319 -20.41 -5.21 10.74
C SER A 319 -21.82 -4.63 10.59
N ASP A 320 -22.13 -3.52 11.25
CA ASP A 320 -23.44 -2.86 11.14
C ASP A 320 -23.52 -2.08 9.80
N PRO A 321 -24.51 -2.35 8.94
CA PRO A 321 -24.65 -1.69 7.64
C PRO A 321 -24.88 -0.17 7.75
N GLU A 322 -25.41 0.31 8.88
CA GLU A 322 -25.67 1.74 9.11
C GLU A 322 -24.44 2.50 9.62
N THR A 323 -23.37 1.81 10.01
CA THR A 323 -22.13 2.45 10.45
C THR A 323 -21.47 3.19 9.29
N GLU A 324 -21.05 4.42 9.55
CA GLU A 324 -20.34 5.27 8.61
C GLU A 324 -18.85 5.46 8.91
N MET A 325 -18.41 5.21 10.15
CA MET A 325 -17.00 5.20 10.53
C MET A 325 -16.72 4.16 11.63
N GLY A 326 -15.64 3.40 11.48
CA GLY A 326 -15.27 2.30 12.36
C GLY A 326 -14.24 2.70 13.43
N PRO A 327 -13.72 1.74 14.19
CA PRO A 327 -12.62 1.97 15.12
C PRO A 327 -11.29 2.23 14.40
N MET A 328 -10.32 2.75 15.15
CA MET A 328 -8.91 2.65 14.81
C MET A 328 -8.49 1.17 14.85
N ALA A 329 -7.60 0.75 13.98
CA ALA A 329 -7.20 -0.65 13.84
C ALA A 329 -6.33 -1.15 14.99
N THR A 330 -5.66 -0.24 15.74
CA THR A 330 -4.84 -0.60 16.90
C THR A 330 -5.02 0.39 18.03
N GLN A 331 -4.88 -0.08 19.28
CA GLN A 331 -4.87 0.78 20.45
C GLN A 331 -3.73 1.81 20.40
N ALA A 332 -2.53 1.40 20.01
CA ALA A 332 -1.37 2.30 19.91
C ALA A 332 -1.59 3.44 18.91
N GLN A 333 -2.33 3.18 17.83
CA GLN A 333 -2.69 4.21 16.87
C GLN A 333 -3.76 5.16 17.43
N LEU A 334 -4.75 4.66 18.17
CA LEU A 334 -5.70 5.50 18.90
C LEU A 334 -4.97 6.47 19.87
N GLU A 335 -4.05 5.94 20.67
CA GLU A 335 -3.25 6.75 21.62
C GLU A 335 -2.38 7.79 20.91
N THR A 336 -1.87 7.46 19.71
CA THR A 336 -1.11 8.40 18.87
C THR A 336 -1.99 9.54 18.37
N VAL A 337 -3.19 9.23 17.87
CA VAL A 337 -4.16 10.25 17.43
C VAL A 337 -4.54 11.17 18.59
N GLU A 338 -4.85 10.61 19.76
CA GLU A 338 -5.19 11.38 20.96
C GLU A 338 -4.08 12.36 21.36
N ARG A 339 -2.83 11.87 21.37
CA ARG A 339 -1.66 12.70 21.67
C ARG A 339 -1.48 13.83 20.66
N MET A 340 -1.59 13.54 19.36
CA MET A 340 -1.39 14.55 18.31
C MET A 340 -2.49 15.61 18.32
N VAL A 341 -3.75 15.24 18.57
CA VAL A 341 -4.86 16.20 18.68
C VAL A 341 -4.74 17.06 19.94
N ALA A 342 -4.32 16.47 21.07
CA ALA A 342 -4.06 17.24 22.29
C ALA A 342 -2.91 18.24 22.08
N GLN A 343 -1.82 17.81 21.45
CA GLN A 343 -0.68 18.67 21.13
C GLN A 343 -1.08 19.79 20.16
N ALA A 344 -1.86 19.51 19.12
CA ALA A 344 -2.32 20.52 18.18
C ALA A 344 -3.11 21.66 18.86
N GLN A 345 -3.97 21.32 19.81
CA GLN A 345 -4.70 22.32 20.60
C GLN A 345 -3.77 23.14 21.50
N ALA A 346 -2.77 22.50 22.11
CA ALA A 346 -1.75 23.19 22.90
C ALA A 346 -0.89 24.14 22.05
N ASP A 347 -0.65 23.78 20.78
CA ASP A 347 0.08 24.60 19.80
C ASP A 347 -0.79 25.72 19.19
N GLY A 348 -2.07 25.82 19.58
CA GLY A 348 -2.98 26.90 19.19
C GLY A 348 -3.96 26.58 18.05
N ALA A 349 -4.10 25.31 17.65
CA ALA A 349 -5.12 24.91 16.69
C ALA A 349 -6.49 24.95 17.38
N GLN A 350 -7.47 25.52 16.69
CA GLN A 350 -8.84 25.55 17.18
C GLN A 350 -9.53 24.22 16.87
N LEU A 351 -10.02 23.54 17.90
CA LEU A 351 -10.88 22.37 17.75
C LEU A 351 -12.28 22.81 17.31
N ILE A 352 -12.64 22.53 16.06
CA ILE A 352 -13.95 22.85 15.49
C ILE A 352 -14.97 21.75 15.83
N TYR A 353 -14.55 20.48 15.75
CA TYR A 353 -15.40 19.33 16.04
C TYR A 353 -14.58 18.11 16.46
N GLY A 354 -15.19 17.23 17.27
CA GLY A 354 -14.63 15.93 17.63
C GLY A 354 -13.57 15.99 18.74
N GLY A 355 -12.39 15.44 18.45
CA GLY A 355 -11.23 15.44 19.33
C GLY A 355 -11.32 14.54 20.56
N ARG A 356 -12.20 13.53 20.56
CA ARG A 356 -12.45 12.65 21.71
C ARG A 356 -12.86 11.24 21.30
N ARG A 357 -12.89 10.32 22.28
CA ARG A 357 -13.57 9.03 22.12
C ARG A 357 -15.10 9.23 22.15
N PRO A 358 -15.87 8.52 21.32
CA PRO A 358 -17.33 8.50 21.43
C PRO A 358 -17.79 7.71 22.66
N ASP A 359 -19.07 7.83 23.01
CA ASP A 359 -19.70 7.05 24.09
C ASP A 359 -20.01 5.61 23.63
N ILE A 360 -18.93 4.85 23.41
CA ILE A 360 -18.95 3.43 23.04
C ILE A 360 -18.03 2.71 24.03
N ALA A 361 -18.58 1.73 24.75
CA ALA A 361 -17.92 1.13 25.92
C ALA A 361 -16.67 0.29 25.58
N GLU A 362 -16.65 -0.36 24.42
CA GLU A 362 -15.58 -1.25 24.00
C GLU A 362 -15.02 -0.84 22.62
N GLY A 363 -13.84 -1.33 22.29
CA GLY A 363 -13.17 -1.04 21.02
C GLY A 363 -12.39 0.28 20.99
N TRP A 364 -11.73 0.52 19.86
CA TRP A 364 -10.74 1.60 19.72
C TRP A 364 -11.27 2.76 18.87
N TYR A 365 -12.38 3.36 19.27
CA TYR A 365 -13.06 4.40 18.49
C TYR A 365 -12.54 5.82 18.78
N TYR A 366 -12.57 6.68 17.76
CA TYR A 366 -12.26 8.10 17.85
C TYR A 366 -13.22 8.91 16.96
N THR A 367 -13.64 10.09 17.39
CA THR A 367 -14.57 10.93 16.61
C THR A 367 -13.89 11.56 15.38
N PRO A 368 -14.63 11.83 14.28
CA PRO A 368 -14.15 12.70 13.21
C PRO A 368 -13.71 14.02 13.81
N THR A 369 -12.50 14.47 13.51
CA THR A 369 -11.89 15.62 14.16
C THR A 369 -11.48 16.67 13.13
N ILE A 370 -11.91 17.91 13.34
CA ILE A 370 -11.64 19.05 12.47
C ILE A 370 -10.87 20.08 13.29
N LEU A 371 -9.67 20.43 12.82
CA LEU A 371 -8.80 21.42 13.45
C LEU A 371 -8.58 22.59 12.49
N ALA A 372 -8.93 23.81 12.91
CA ALA A 372 -8.54 25.02 12.20
C ALA A 372 -7.16 25.47 12.70
N CYS A 373 -6.18 25.53 11.79
CA CYS A 373 -4.79 25.83 12.11
C CYS A 373 -4.47 27.29 11.81
N THR A 374 -3.66 27.91 12.66
CA THR A 374 -3.28 29.33 12.55
C THR A 374 -2.05 29.53 11.65
N THR A 375 -1.17 28.53 11.58
CA THR A 375 -0.03 28.50 10.67
C THR A 375 0.14 27.10 10.08
N HIS A 376 0.75 27.05 8.91
CA HIS A 376 1.06 25.80 8.22
C HIS A 376 2.28 25.08 8.82
N ASP A 377 3.09 25.77 9.62
CA ASP A 377 4.25 25.19 10.32
C ASP A 377 3.88 24.31 11.53
N MET A 378 2.61 24.29 11.93
CA MET A 378 2.16 23.48 13.06
C MET A 378 2.43 21.99 12.80
N PRO A 379 2.90 21.20 13.80
CA PRO A 379 3.16 19.77 13.61
C PRO A 379 1.98 19.00 13.02
N ILE A 380 0.74 19.34 13.39
CA ILE A 380 -0.47 18.72 12.85
C ILE A 380 -0.68 18.94 11.35
N MET A 381 -0.06 19.97 10.76
CA MET A 381 -0.06 20.27 9.32
C MET A 381 1.11 19.59 8.60
N GLN A 382 2.17 19.18 9.31
CA GLN A 382 3.41 18.64 8.77
C GLN A 382 3.54 17.12 8.90
N GLU A 383 2.97 16.57 9.97
CA GLU A 383 3.10 15.15 10.33
C GLU A 383 1.85 14.35 9.94
N GLU A 384 2.07 13.10 9.58
CA GLU A 384 1.00 12.14 9.30
C GLU A 384 0.38 11.67 10.62
N VAL A 385 -0.92 11.90 10.77
CA VAL A 385 -1.70 11.47 11.95
C VAL A 385 -2.18 10.03 11.80
N PHE A 386 -2.53 9.64 10.57
CA PHE A 386 -3.09 8.32 10.22
C PHE A 386 -4.32 7.96 11.08
N GLY A 387 -5.26 8.91 11.18
CA GLY A 387 -6.52 8.81 11.89
C GLY A 387 -7.54 9.82 11.35
N PRO A 388 -8.77 9.87 11.90
CA PRO A 388 -9.87 10.64 11.32
C PRO A 388 -9.76 12.12 11.70
N VAL A 389 -8.64 12.75 11.33
CA VAL A 389 -8.27 14.13 11.69
C VAL A 389 -7.93 14.90 10.43
N VAL A 390 -8.64 16.00 10.21
CA VAL A 390 -8.34 16.99 9.16
C VAL A 390 -7.84 18.28 9.79
N ALA A 391 -6.72 18.78 9.29
CA ALA A 391 -6.15 20.06 9.67
C ALA A 391 -6.34 21.05 8.52
N ALA A 392 -7.03 22.16 8.79
CA ALA A 392 -7.50 23.11 7.78
C ALA A 392 -6.85 24.49 7.90
N ILE A 393 -6.46 25.09 6.78
CA ILE A 393 -5.88 26.44 6.72
C ILE A 393 -6.37 27.18 5.45
N PRO A 394 -6.64 28.51 5.54
CA PRO A 394 -7.00 29.28 4.35
C PRO A 394 -5.79 29.60 3.47
N PHE A 395 -6.03 29.89 2.19
CA PHE A 395 -5.08 30.52 1.27
C PHE A 395 -5.75 31.64 0.46
N ASP A 396 -4.97 32.57 -0.07
CA ASP A 396 -5.46 33.74 -0.80
C ASP A 396 -5.57 33.51 -2.31
N ASP A 397 -4.53 32.94 -2.92
CA ASP A 397 -4.44 32.75 -4.37
C ASP A 397 -3.83 31.39 -4.76
N GLU A 398 -3.83 31.12 -6.07
CA GLU A 398 -3.29 29.88 -6.66
C GLU A 398 -1.80 29.68 -6.33
N ALA A 399 -1.02 30.76 -6.25
CA ALA A 399 0.41 30.67 -5.98
C ALA A 399 0.68 30.29 -4.51
N GLU A 400 -0.09 30.85 -3.58
CA GLU A 400 -0.06 30.45 -2.19
C GLU A 400 -0.54 29.00 -2.00
N ALA A 401 -1.64 28.61 -2.65
CA ALA A 401 -2.14 27.23 -2.60
C ALA A 401 -1.06 26.23 -3.04
N LEU A 402 -0.37 26.51 -4.15
CA LEU A 402 0.73 25.70 -4.65
C LEU A 402 1.91 25.66 -3.66
N ARG A 403 2.30 26.81 -3.10
CA ARG A 403 3.39 26.90 -2.12
C ARG A 403 3.07 26.02 -0.92
N LEU A 404 1.88 26.20 -0.32
CA LEU A 404 1.42 25.41 0.81
C LEU A 404 1.38 23.93 0.44
N ALA A 405 0.71 23.56 -0.66
CA ALA A 405 0.60 22.16 -1.09
C ALA A 405 1.96 21.44 -1.18
N ASN A 406 2.98 22.14 -1.68
CA ASN A 406 4.34 21.62 -1.85
C ASN A 406 5.24 21.74 -0.61
N ASP A 407 4.79 22.46 0.42
CA ASP A 407 5.49 22.62 1.69
C ASP A 407 5.15 21.44 2.61
N SER A 408 5.76 20.30 2.30
CA SER A 408 5.72 19.08 3.09
C SER A 408 6.91 18.23 2.70
N GLN A 409 7.43 17.44 3.65
CA GLN A 409 8.44 16.42 3.33
C GLN A 409 7.87 15.27 2.47
N PHE A 410 6.54 15.11 2.49
CA PHE A 410 5.81 14.06 1.79
C PHE A 410 5.44 14.46 0.36
N GLY A 411 5.16 13.47 -0.47
CA GLY A 411 4.77 13.68 -1.87
C GLY A 411 3.97 12.51 -2.43
N LEU A 412 3.01 11.98 -1.66
CA LEU A 412 2.23 10.82 -2.07
C LEU A 412 1.05 11.19 -2.98
N ALA A 413 0.07 11.91 -2.44
CA ALA A 413 -1.15 12.26 -3.17
C ALA A 413 -1.54 13.74 -2.97
N ALA A 414 -2.42 14.24 -3.84
CA ALA A 414 -3.06 15.55 -3.72
C ALA A 414 -4.46 15.54 -4.36
N GLY A 415 -5.36 16.38 -3.84
CA GLY A 415 -6.69 16.65 -4.39
C GLY A 415 -6.85 18.11 -4.78
N ILE A 416 -7.47 18.39 -5.92
CA ILE A 416 -7.72 19.73 -6.44
C ILE A 416 -9.21 19.84 -6.81
N TRP A 417 -9.90 20.83 -6.26
CA TRP A 417 -11.31 21.11 -6.56
C TRP A 417 -11.44 22.50 -7.16
N THR A 418 -11.84 22.56 -8.43
CA THR A 418 -11.97 23.80 -9.21
C THR A 418 -12.74 23.53 -10.51
N GLN A 419 -13.45 24.53 -11.04
CA GLN A 419 -14.06 24.47 -12.37
C GLN A 419 -13.13 25.03 -13.46
N ASP A 420 -12.09 25.78 -13.10
CA ASP A 420 -11.04 26.24 -14.01
C ASP A 420 -10.12 25.08 -14.44
N VAL A 421 -10.35 24.59 -15.66
CA VAL A 421 -9.53 23.56 -16.31
C VAL A 421 -8.07 24.00 -16.46
N GLY A 422 -7.82 25.28 -16.73
CA GLY A 422 -6.47 25.82 -16.83
C GLY A 422 -5.72 25.73 -15.50
N ARG A 423 -6.40 26.08 -14.39
CA ARG A 423 -5.87 25.92 -13.03
C ARG A 423 -5.59 24.47 -12.70
N ALA A 424 -6.55 23.57 -12.98
CA ALA A 424 -6.36 22.14 -12.79
C ALA A 424 -5.07 21.64 -13.46
N HIS A 425 -4.85 21.99 -14.74
CA HIS A 425 -3.64 21.60 -15.45
C HIS A 425 -2.35 22.22 -14.87
N ARG A 426 -2.35 23.51 -14.51
CA ARG A 426 -1.16 24.16 -13.92
C ARG A 426 -0.78 23.52 -12.59
N LEU A 427 -1.75 23.34 -11.70
CA LEU A 427 -1.51 22.73 -10.39
C LEU A 427 -1.14 21.25 -10.51
N SER A 428 -1.76 20.48 -11.41
CA SER A 428 -1.37 19.08 -11.64
C SER A 428 0.06 18.92 -12.14
N ARG A 429 0.60 19.91 -12.86
CA ARG A 429 2.00 19.93 -13.27
C ARG A 429 2.94 20.28 -12.13
N ASP A 430 2.57 21.26 -11.31
CA ASP A 430 3.50 21.91 -10.36
C ASP A 430 3.45 21.34 -8.94
N ILE A 431 2.36 20.66 -8.55
CA ILE A 431 2.26 19.95 -7.26
C ILE A 431 3.15 18.70 -7.30
N ARG A 432 4.00 18.55 -6.30
CA ARG A 432 4.96 17.46 -6.14
C ARG A 432 4.34 16.28 -5.41
N ALA A 433 3.41 15.60 -6.07
CA ALA A 433 2.80 14.37 -5.58
C ALA A 433 2.75 13.31 -6.67
N GLY A 434 2.86 12.03 -6.30
CA GLY A 434 2.81 10.95 -7.28
C GLY A 434 1.40 10.60 -7.78
N ILE A 435 0.36 11.01 -7.04
CA ILE A 435 -1.05 10.82 -7.38
C ILE A 435 -1.78 12.16 -7.27
N LEU A 436 -2.47 12.57 -8.33
CA LEU A 436 -3.31 13.76 -8.31
C LEU A 436 -4.73 13.42 -8.71
N TRP A 437 -5.69 13.87 -7.91
CA TRP A 437 -7.10 13.84 -8.25
C TRP A 437 -7.62 15.26 -8.47
N VAL A 438 -8.35 15.45 -9.56
CA VAL A 438 -9.05 16.70 -9.86
C VAL A 438 -10.55 16.42 -9.83
N ASN A 439 -11.29 17.16 -9.02
CA ASN A 439 -12.74 17.01 -8.82
C ASN A 439 -13.18 15.57 -8.48
N THR A 440 -12.29 14.83 -7.81
CA THR A 440 -12.51 13.51 -7.24
C THR A 440 -11.47 13.28 -6.14
N TYR A 441 -11.56 12.16 -5.42
CA TYR A 441 -10.54 11.77 -4.45
C TYR A 441 -10.58 10.27 -4.21
N ARG A 442 -9.42 9.64 -3.97
CA ARG A 442 -9.29 8.19 -3.70
C ARG A 442 -9.82 7.25 -4.80
N ALA A 443 -10.00 7.74 -6.02
CA ALA A 443 -10.26 6.86 -7.15
C ALA A 443 -9.02 5.98 -7.42
N VAL A 444 -9.23 4.68 -7.63
CA VAL A 444 -8.16 3.68 -7.85
C VAL A 444 -8.40 2.89 -9.12
N SER A 445 -7.32 2.41 -9.74
CA SER A 445 -7.38 1.49 -10.87
C SER A 445 -6.18 0.57 -10.89
N ALA A 446 -6.36 -0.69 -11.30
CA ALA A 446 -5.25 -1.62 -11.53
C ALA A 446 -4.25 -1.11 -12.58
N MET A 447 -4.70 -0.23 -13.48
CA MET A 447 -3.90 0.36 -14.55
C MET A 447 -3.08 1.58 -14.10
N ALA A 448 -3.49 2.24 -13.01
CA ALA A 448 -2.88 3.48 -12.56
C ALA A 448 -1.74 3.20 -11.59
N PRO A 449 -0.50 3.68 -11.84
CA PRO A 449 0.58 3.58 -10.89
C PRO A 449 0.28 4.35 -9.61
N ILE A 450 0.60 3.73 -8.47
CA ILE A 450 0.46 4.24 -7.12
C ILE A 450 1.87 4.38 -6.55
N GLY A 451 2.17 5.53 -6.00
CA GLY A 451 3.42 5.73 -5.27
C GLY A 451 3.84 7.18 -5.21
N GLY A 452 4.68 7.50 -4.23
CA GLY A 452 5.02 8.87 -3.90
C GLY A 452 6.37 9.35 -4.41
N PHE A 453 6.77 10.50 -3.89
CA PHE A 453 8.10 11.08 -3.98
C PHE A 453 8.64 11.39 -2.57
N GLY A 454 9.96 11.63 -2.48
CA GLY A 454 10.58 12.15 -1.25
C GLY A 454 10.34 11.24 -0.04
N ALA A 455 9.85 11.80 1.06
CA ALA A 455 9.58 11.03 2.28
C ALA A 455 8.40 10.06 2.16
N SER A 456 7.62 10.14 1.08
CA SER A 456 6.56 9.15 0.77
C SER A 456 7.10 7.89 0.06
N GLY A 457 8.42 7.84 -0.21
CA GLY A 457 9.10 6.68 -0.75
C GLY A 457 9.28 6.72 -2.27
N TYR A 458 9.53 5.56 -2.87
CA TYR A 458 9.88 5.39 -4.29
C TYR A 458 9.56 3.99 -4.81
N GLY A 459 9.52 3.85 -6.14
CA GLY A 459 8.92 2.70 -6.82
C GLY A 459 7.46 2.98 -7.15
N ARG A 460 6.81 2.08 -7.91
CA ARG A 460 5.38 2.20 -8.20
C ARG A 460 4.66 0.85 -8.08
N GLU A 461 3.46 0.88 -7.51
CA GLU A 461 2.56 -0.26 -7.38
C GLU A 461 1.35 -0.06 -8.29
N GLY A 462 0.94 -1.09 -9.03
CA GLY A 462 -0.07 -0.94 -10.10
C GLY A 462 0.49 -0.43 -11.44
N GLY A 463 -0.33 -0.56 -12.49
CA GLY A 463 0.06 -0.25 -13.86
C GLY A 463 1.22 -1.12 -14.39
N ILE A 464 1.65 -0.81 -15.61
CA ILE A 464 2.75 -1.56 -16.26
C ILE A 464 4.10 -1.35 -15.56
N ASN A 465 4.29 -0.19 -14.91
CA ASN A 465 5.51 0.14 -14.18
C ASN A 465 5.79 -0.86 -13.05
N ALA A 466 4.74 -1.31 -12.34
CA ALA A 466 4.91 -2.25 -11.25
C ALA A 466 5.55 -3.57 -11.73
N VAL A 467 5.10 -4.14 -12.86
CA VAL A 467 5.69 -5.39 -13.38
C VAL A 467 7.16 -5.19 -13.77
N HIS A 468 7.51 -4.04 -14.36
CA HIS A 468 8.91 -3.73 -14.69
C HIS A 468 9.80 -3.62 -13.45
N ASP A 469 9.28 -3.07 -12.33
CA ASP A 469 9.97 -2.99 -11.04
C ASP A 469 10.28 -4.37 -10.42
N TYR A 470 9.71 -5.45 -10.97
CA TYR A 470 9.94 -6.85 -10.62
C TYR A 470 10.82 -7.61 -11.62
N THR A 471 11.54 -6.90 -12.49
CA THR A 471 12.45 -7.49 -13.50
C THR A 471 13.83 -6.83 -13.51
N GLU A 472 14.81 -7.53 -14.09
CA GLU A 472 16.05 -6.95 -14.61
C GLU A 472 16.02 -6.86 -16.13
N LEU A 473 16.69 -5.83 -16.67
CA LEU A 473 16.98 -5.72 -18.09
C LEU A 473 18.33 -6.39 -18.39
N LYS A 474 18.30 -7.47 -19.16
CA LYS A 474 19.49 -8.18 -19.66
C LYS A 474 19.76 -7.75 -21.10
N THR A 475 20.98 -7.32 -21.40
CA THR A 475 21.38 -6.98 -22.78
C THR A 475 22.17 -8.13 -23.40
N LEU A 476 21.75 -8.56 -24.58
CA LEU A 476 22.36 -9.57 -25.41
C LEU A 476 23.11 -8.90 -26.56
N TRP A 477 24.35 -9.31 -26.76
CA TRP A 477 25.18 -8.93 -27.90
C TRP A 477 25.58 -10.19 -28.65
N ILE A 478 25.35 -10.22 -29.96
CA ILE A 478 25.74 -11.35 -30.82
C ILE A 478 26.61 -10.78 -31.94
N ASN A 479 27.82 -11.31 -32.07
CA ASN A 479 28.63 -11.09 -33.25
C ASN A 479 28.07 -11.93 -34.40
N LEU A 480 27.61 -11.26 -35.46
CA LEU A 480 27.09 -11.89 -36.67
C LEU A 480 28.19 -12.16 -37.71
N SER A 481 29.40 -11.63 -37.49
CA SER A 481 30.52 -11.83 -38.40
C SER A 481 30.92 -13.29 -38.48
N THR A 482 31.16 -13.77 -39.69
CA THR A 482 31.77 -15.08 -39.94
C THR A 482 33.29 -15.05 -39.78
N GLN A 483 33.89 -13.87 -39.65
CA GLN A 483 35.32 -13.71 -39.40
C GLN A 483 35.61 -13.83 -37.89
N PRO A 484 36.79 -14.37 -37.52
CA PRO A 484 37.24 -14.35 -36.14
C PRO A 484 37.29 -12.92 -35.59
N MET A 485 37.04 -12.76 -34.29
CA MET A 485 37.27 -11.49 -33.60
C MET A 485 38.74 -11.08 -33.78
N PRO A 486 39.02 -9.84 -34.22
CA PRO A 486 40.40 -9.39 -34.45
C PRO A 486 41.21 -9.42 -33.15
N ASP A 487 42.51 -9.67 -33.29
CA ASP A 487 43.45 -9.61 -32.17
C ASP A 487 43.47 -8.17 -31.61
N PRO A 488 43.13 -7.96 -30.32
CA PRO A 488 43.06 -6.61 -29.74
C PRO A 488 44.42 -5.91 -29.65
N PHE A 489 45.54 -6.61 -29.85
CA PHE A 489 46.89 -6.06 -29.80
C PHE A 489 47.52 -5.82 -31.18
N ILE A 490 46.88 -6.31 -32.24
CA ILE A 490 47.30 -6.00 -33.61
C ILE A 490 46.49 -4.79 -34.07
N MET A 491 46.96 -3.59 -33.69
CA MET A 491 46.41 -2.34 -34.19
C MET A 491 46.58 -2.29 -35.72
N ARG A 492 45.45 -2.16 -36.44
CA ARG A 492 45.43 -1.93 -37.89
C ARG A 492 45.49 -0.45 -38.22
#